data_AF-A0A7J4NF18-F1
#
_entry.id   AF-A0A7J4NF18-F1
#
_cell.length_a   1.000
_cell.length_b   1.000
_cell.length_c   1.000
_cell.angle_alpha   90.00
_cell.angle_beta   90.00
_cell.angle_gamma   90.00
#
_symmetry.space_group_name_H-M   'P 1'
#
loop_
_entity.id
_entity.type
_entity.pdbx_description
1 polymer ?
#
loop_
_entity_poly.entity_id
_entity_poly.type
_entity_poly.pdbx_seq_one_letter_code
_entity_poly.pdbx_strand_id
1 'polypeptide(L)'
;MNPRRVVGLLLLTVILLPIITPNVVADWDDDNWLTNIIGPERLEHGDEFGCHGYEDVQTVEENWVIEDCRDYVSGFTEASRWGGQPISFGIPGDSIDSVTAEKLVNSGFEIIGDKISNSPNGLVVMTRNGGSLEKGVSNQTLLESAEEDSLVSIYWRARIDDLKLREDKDAIELIENQNVWFTTWGEWYHHGISGQEASESVTTDGSLIQVTLQSREQWNVPGTVKLQFEGNIQRVTDSSGDDILMIDESEKVLKSGWRMLSDGMLLTIPPGSTITIELDDESNVVSTPLTTFNDLHHAVTVVGHHTTNLFQWSSDFQESELRFTWLIERPVEIEMDWRLPVIAITALVATPIAIRWIVARDQQLQSSNEQSDES
;
A
#
# COMPACT_ATOMS: atom_id res chain seq x y z
N MET A 1 57.94 21.27 9.51
CA MET A 1 57.30 20.14 8.78
C MET A 1 57.49 20.39 7.29
N ASN A 2 58.02 19.43 6.52
CA ASN A 2 58.32 19.64 5.10
C ASN A 2 57.00 19.84 4.32
N PRO A 3 56.81 20.91 3.52
CA PRO A 3 55.53 21.21 2.85
C PRO A 3 55.00 20.05 2.02
N ARG A 4 55.90 19.24 1.42
CA ARG A 4 55.54 18.01 0.69
C ARG A 4 54.90 16.94 1.57
N ARG A 5 55.31 16.83 2.84
CA ARG A 5 54.70 15.89 3.81
C ARG A 5 53.33 16.36 4.27
N VAL A 6 53.11 17.67 4.37
CA VAL A 6 51.81 18.26 4.74
C VAL A 6 50.79 18.07 3.62
N VAL A 7 51.18 18.31 2.36
CA VAL A 7 50.34 18.05 1.19
C VAL A 7 50.05 16.56 1.02
N GLY A 8 51.04 15.69 1.25
CA GLY A 8 50.85 14.25 1.23
C GLY A 8 49.87 13.75 2.30
N LEU A 9 49.94 14.30 3.53
CA LEU A 9 48.97 13.97 4.58
C LEU A 9 47.57 14.47 4.24
N LEU A 10 47.44 15.68 3.68
CA LEU A 10 46.17 16.26 3.26
C LEU A 10 45.50 15.43 2.15
N LEU A 11 46.26 15.03 1.13
CA LEU A 11 45.76 14.15 0.07
C LEU A 11 45.36 12.78 0.61
N LEU A 12 46.16 12.23 1.53
CA LEU A 12 45.84 10.96 2.18
C LEU A 12 44.55 11.06 2.99
N THR A 13 44.33 12.15 3.73
CA THR A 13 43.07 12.39 4.44
C THR A 13 41.89 12.55 3.48
N VAL A 14 42.05 13.24 2.35
CA VAL A 14 40.96 13.39 1.35
C VAL A 14 40.63 12.06 0.68
N ILE A 15 41.62 11.20 0.43
CA ILE A 15 41.42 9.86 -0.16
C ILE A 15 40.86 8.87 0.87
N LEU A 16 41.24 9.00 2.14
CA LEU A 16 40.72 8.17 3.22
C LEU A 16 39.34 8.63 3.70
N LEU A 17 38.98 9.90 3.51
CA LEU A 17 37.68 10.45 3.90
C LEU A 17 36.49 9.56 3.49
N PRO A 18 36.35 9.09 2.24
CA PRO A 18 35.25 8.21 1.83
C PRO A 18 35.22 6.84 2.53
N ILE A 19 36.29 6.43 3.23
CA ILE A 19 36.39 5.16 3.96
C ILE A 19 36.00 5.33 5.44
N ILE A 20 36.11 6.56 5.98
CA ILE A 20 35.84 6.89 7.39
C ILE A 20 34.60 7.76 7.56
N THR A 21 34.15 8.45 6.52
CA THR A 21 32.76 8.88 6.48
C THR A 21 31.92 7.62 6.60
N PRO A 22 30.88 7.58 7.46
CA PRO A 22 29.83 6.60 7.23
C PRO A 22 29.53 6.73 5.76
N ASN A 23 29.57 5.62 5.05
CA ASN A 23 29.13 5.61 3.67
C ASN A 23 27.86 6.46 3.68
N VAL A 24 27.78 7.50 2.85
CA VAL A 24 26.46 7.82 2.32
C VAL A 24 26.16 6.63 1.41
N VAL A 25 25.97 5.46 2.01
CA VAL A 25 24.94 4.52 1.60
C VAL A 25 23.77 5.49 1.61
N ALA A 26 23.32 5.89 0.43
CA ALA A 26 21.89 5.94 0.28
C ALA A 26 21.46 4.56 0.80
N ASP A 27 21.03 4.50 2.06
CA ASP A 27 20.64 3.27 2.73
C ASP A 27 19.65 2.60 1.78
N TRP A 28 20.17 1.63 1.05
CA TRP A 28 19.41 0.50 0.55
C TRP A 28 19.31 -0.48 1.75
N ASP A 29 18.88 0.03 2.91
CA ASP A 29 17.95 -0.77 3.69
C ASP A 29 16.73 -0.80 2.78
N ASP A 30 16.50 -1.97 2.18
CA ASP A 30 15.72 -2.22 0.95
C ASP A 30 14.28 -1.64 0.94
N ASP A 31 13.83 -1.08 2.06
CA ASP A 31 12.42 -0.77 2.36
C ASP A 31 12.20 0.65 2.90
N ASN A 32 13.19 1.53 2.77
CA ASN A 32 13.05 2.96 3.12
C ASN A 32 11.89 3.65 2.36
N TRP A 33 11.49 3.07 1.22
CA TRP A 33 10.35 3.53 0.44
C TRP A 33 9.01 3.33 1.16
N LEU A 34 8.87 2.27 1.97
CA LEU A 34 7.66 1.93 2.71
C LEU A 34 7.52 2.80 3.98
N THR A 35 8.65 3.11 4.63
CA THR A 35 8.68 3.94 5.85
C THR A 35 8.65 5.44 5.60
N ASN A 36 9.47 5.94 4.66
CA ASN A 36 9.83 7.37 4.65
C ASN A 36 9.61 8.09 3.33
N ILE A 37 9.42 7.40 2.21
CA ILE A 37 9.33 8.04 0.89
C ILE A 37 7.90 8.08 0.39
N ILE A 38 7.37 6.92 -0.02
CA ILE A 38 6.12 6.85 -0.77
C ILE A 38 5.01 6.13 0.00
N GLY A 39 5.36 5.26 0.95
CA GLY A 39 4.39 4.57 1.82
C GLY A 39 3.45 5.55 2.53
N PRO A 40 3.96 6.58 3.25
CA PRO A 40 3.10 7.55 3.93
C PRO A 40 2.18 8.35 3.00
N GLU A 41 2.69 8.76 1.82
CA GLU A 41 1.89 9.49 0.82
C GLU A 41 0.74 8.62 0.30
N ARG A 42 1.01 7.34 -0.02
CA ARG A 42 -0.02 6.40 -0.49
C ARG A 42 -1.00 6.04 0.62
N LEU A 43 -0.53 5.90 1.86
CA LEU A 43 -1.38 5.68 3.03
C LEU A 43 -2.34 6.86 3.26
N GLU A 44 -1.84 8.10 3.19
CA GLU A 44 -2.65 9.33 3.29
C GLU A 44 -3.65 9.43 2.13
N HIS A 45 -3.22 9.04 0.94
CA HIS A 45 -4.10 8.93 -0.21
C HIS A 45 -5.23 7.91 0.05
N GLY A 46 -5.03 6.90 0.90
CA GLY A 46 -6.04 5.89 1.27
C GLY A 46 -5.81 4.54 0.61
N ASP A 47 -4.59 4.27 0.18
CA ASP A 47 -4.19 2.93 -0.25
C ASP A 47 -4.04 1.98 0.94
N GLU A 48 -3.99 0.69 0.61
CA GLU A 48 -3.78 -0.43 1.51
C GLU A 48 -2.50 -1.17 1.16
N PHE A 49 -1.77 -1.61 2.18
CA PHE A 49 -0.64 -2.52 2.08
C PHE A 49 -1.04 -3.91 2.58
N GLY A 50 -1.10 -4.86 1.65
CA GLY A 50 -1.29 -6.27 1.90
C GLY A 50 -0.01 -7.06 1.63
N CYS A 51 -0.11 -8.39 1.73
CA CYS A 51 1.01 -9.30 1.56
C CYS A 51 0.92 -10.12 0.27
N HIS A 52 2.07 -10.45 -0.30
CA HIS A 52 2.21 -11.38 -1.43
C HIS A 52 3.28 -12.45 -1.20
N GLY A 53 3.77 -12.60 0.04
CA GLY A 53 4.82 -13.55 0.36
C GLY A 53 6.20 -13.09 -0.14
N TYR A 54 6.98 -14.04 -0.64
CA TYR A 54 8.38 -13.85 -1.00
C TYR A 54 8.61 -14.24 -2.46
N GLU A 55 9.47 -13.48 -3.15
CA GLU A 55 9.87 -13.80 -4.53
C GLU A 55 10.41 -15.23 -4.59
N ASP A 56 9.97 -15.98 -5.60
CA ASP A 56 10.37 -17.38 -5.83
C ASP A 56 10.02 -18.38 -4.70
N VAL A 57 9.20 -18.00 -3.72
CA VAL A 57 8.73 -18.89 -2.65
C VAL A 57 7.22 -19.12 -2.75
N GLN A 58 6.81 -20.38 -2.92
CA GLN A 58 5.40 -20.72 -2.96
C GLN A 58 4.81 -20.73 -1.56
N THR A 59 3.85 -19.83 -1.30
CA THR A 59 3.20 -19.70 0.01
C THR A 59 2.56 -21.00 0.48
N VAL A 60 1.98 -21.80 -0.43
CA VAL A 60 1.33 -23.09 -0.09
C VAL A 60 2.33 -24.18 0.28
N GLU A 61 3.59 -24.07 -0.14
CA GLU A 61 4.64 -25.02 0.24
C GLU A 61 5.34 -24.59 1.53
N GLU A 62 5.52 -23.27 1.70
CA GLU A 62 6.35 -22.66 2.74
C GLU A 62 5.55 -21.63 3.54
N ASN A 63 4.58 -22.09 4.34
CA ASN A 63 3.65 -21.24 5.10
C ASN A 63 4.30 -20.23 6.08
N TRP A 64 5.60 -20.33 6.36
CA TRP A 64 6.31 -19.37 7.22
C TRP A 64 6.30 -17.95 6.62
N VAL A 65 6.25 -17.83 5.29
CA VAL A 65 6.23 -16.53 4.58
C VAL A 65 5.02 -15.67 4.94
N ILE A 66 3.93 -16.29 5.41
CA ILE A 66 2.69 -15.59 5.77
C ILE A 66 2.92 -14.67 6.96
N GLU A 67 3.46 -15.23 8.03
CA GLU A 67 3.71 -14.49 9.26
C GLU A 67 4.84 -13.50 9.08
N ASP A 68 5.89 -13.91 8.38
CA ASP A 68 7.06 -13.08 8.14
C ASP A 68 6.74 -11.86 7.27
N CYS A 69 5.88 -12.00 6.25
CA CYS A 69 5.39 -10.87 5.47
C CYS A 69 4.57 -9.89 6.32
N ARG A 70 3.67 -10.39 7.19
CA ARG A 70 2.90 -9.54 8.10
C ARG A 70 3.84 -8.72 8.98
N ASP A 71 4.76 -9.41 9.66
CA ASP A 71 5.70 -8.78 10.59
C ASP A 71 6.59 -7.77 9.90
N TYR A 72 6.98 -8.05 8.66
CA TYR A 72 7.69 -7.12 7.80
C TYR A 72 6.85 -5.86 7.51
N VAL A 73 5.64 -5.97 6.94
CA VAL A 73 4.83 -4.80 6.58
C VAL A 73 4.54 -3.94 7.83
N SER A 74 4.10 -4.58 8.91
CA SER A 74 3.82 -3.91 10.19
C SER A 74 5.05 -3.35 10.90
N GLY A 75 6.26 -3.82 10.56
CA GLY A 75 7.51 -3.26 11.07
C GLY A 75 7.86 -1.90 10.45
N PHE A 76 7.30 -1.59 9.28
CA PHE A 76 7.67 -0.44 8.47
C PHE A 76 6.54 0.57 8.24
N THR A 77 5.28 0.14 8.20
CA THR A 77 4.13 1.03 7.99
C THR A 77 2.85 0.48 8.62
N GLU A 78 1.88 1.37 8.84
CA GLU A 78 0.49 0.96 9.01
C GLU A 78 -0.02 0.38 7.68
N ALA A 79 -0.88 -0.64 7.74
CA ALA A 79 -1.42 -1.28 6.54
C ALA A 79 -2.46 -0.42 5.81
N SER A 80 -3.17 0.46 6.51
CA SER A 80 -4.12 1.42 5.94
C SER A 80 -4.32 2.57 6.90
N ARG A 81 -4.89 3.69 6.43
CA ARG A 81 -5.39 4.77 7.31
C ARG A 81 -6.45 4.28 8.32
N TRP A 82 -7.02 3.09 8.10
CA TRP A 82 -8.05 2.50 8.94
C TRP A 82 -7.54 1.52 10.00
N GLY A 83 -6.33 0.97 9.83
CA GLY A 83 -5.81 -0.08 10.68
C GLY A 83 -4.35 -0.43 10.39
N GLY A 84 -3.62 -0.81 11.43
CA GLY A 84 -2.17 -0.98 11.36
C GLY A 84 -1.69 -2.33 10.85
N GLN A 85 -2.46 -3.38 11.06
CA GLN A 85 -2.09 -4.74 10.65
C GLN A 85 -2.63 -5.06 9.24
N PRO A 86 -1.83 -5.69 8.37
CA PRO A 86 -2.29 -6.10 7.04
C PRO A 86 -3.31 -7.23 7.17
N ILE A 87 -4.45 -7.07 6.48
CA ILE A 87 -5.54 -8.06 6.47
C ILE A 87 -5.71 -8.77 5.12
N SER A 88 -5.03 -8.28 4.08
CA SER A 88 -5.09 -8.80 2.72
C SER A 88 -3.85 -9.60 2.35
N PHE A 89 -4.03 -10.77 1.72
CA PHE A 89 -2.95 -11.61 1.21
C PHE A 89 -3.26 -12.09 -0.23
N GLY A 90 -2.48 -11.66 -1.21
CA GLY A 90 -2.57 -12.21 -2.56
C GLY A 90 -1.77 -13.50 -2.66
N ILE A 91 -2.37 -14.55 -3.22
CA ILE A 91 -1.73 -15.86 -3.31
C ILE A 91 -1.55 -16.21 -4.78
N PRO A 92 -0.32 -16.46 -5.25
CA PRO A 92 -0.10 -16.93 -6.61
C PRO A 92 -0.63 -18.36 -6.75
N GLY A 93 -1.80 -18.52 -7.37
CA GLY A 93 -2.41 -19.83 -7.64
C GLY A 93 -3.93 -19.83 -7.54
N ASP A 94 -4.52 -20.98 -7.85
CA ASP A 94 -5.98 -21.13 -7.98
C ASP A 94 -6.64 -21.75 -6.74
N SER A 95 -5.84 -22.25 -5.79
CA SER A 95 -6.32 -22.92 -4.58
C SER A 95 -5.31 -22.86 -3.44
N ILE A 96 -5.80 -22.95 -2.20
CA ILE A 96 -4.99 -23.20 -1.00
C ILE A 96 -5.51 -24.41 -0.25
N ASP A 97 -4.61 -25.09 0.46
CA ASP A 97 -5.00 -26.16 1.37
C ASP A 97 -5.45 -25.61 2.74
N SER A 98 -6.01 -26.49 3.56
CA SER A 98 -6.54 -26.13 4.87
C SER A 98 -5.46 -25.65 5.86
N VAL A 99 -4.22 -26.13 5.72
CA VAL A 99 -3.11 -25.77 6.61
C VAL A 99 -2.66 -24.33 6.30
N THR A 100 -2.54 -23.99 5.02
CA THR A 100 -2.26 -22.61 4.60
C THR A 100 -3.39 -21.66 5.00
N ALA A 101 -4.66 -22.06 4.80
CA ALA A 101 -5.81 -21.27 5.22
C ALA A 101 -5.82 -21.01 6.74
N GLU A 102 -5.59 -22.04 7.55
CA GLU A 102 -5.49 -21.90 9.00
C GLU A 102 -4.33 -20.97 9.41
N LYS A 103 -3.18 -21.05 8.73
CA LYS A 103 -2.04 -20.17 9.01
C LYS A 103 -2.34 -18.71 8.66
N LEU A 104 -3.03 -18.44 7.55
CA LEU A 104 -3.48 -17.09 7.17
C LEU A 104 -4.39 -16.47 8.24
N VAL A 105 -5.42 -17.20 8.65
CA VAL A 105 -6.36 -16.77 9.69
C VAL A 105 -5.64 -16.54 11.03
N ASN A 106 -4.79 -17.48 11.45
CA ASN A 106 -4.02 -17.37 12.70
C ASN A 106 -3.01 -16.22 12.67
N SER A 107 -2.55 -15.82 11.48
CA SER A 107 -1.68 -14.67 11.31
C SER A 107 -2.45 -13.33 11.28
N GLY A 108 -3.78 -13.36 11.23
CA GLY A 108 -4.63 -12.17 11.26
C GLY A 108 -5.10 -11.69 9.88
N PHE A 109 -4.86 -12.47 8.82
CA PHE A 109 -5.41 -12.17 7.50
C PHE A 109 -6.89 -12.57 7.42
N GLU A 110 -7.69 -11.71 6.81
CA GLU A 110 -9.14 -11.89 6.61
C GLU A 110 -9.47 -12.04 5.12
N ILE A 111 -8.63 -11.48 4.25
CA ILE A 111 -8.88 -11.39 2.82
C ILE A 111 -7.77 -12.12 2.06
N ILE A 112 -8.17 -12.95 1.10
CA ILE A 112 -7.27 -13.51 0.09
C ILE A 112 -7.75 -13.16 -1.31
N GLY A 113 -6.85 -13.14 -2.27
CA GLY A 113 -7.23 -12.84 -3.65
C GLY A 113 -6.25 -13.32 -4.71
N ASP A 114 -6.35 -12.70 -5.89
CA ASP A 114 -5.79 -13.12 -7.19
C ASP A 114 -6.70 -14.11 -7.94
N LYS A 115 -6.22 -15.34 -8.19
CA LYS A 115 -6.93 -16.37 -8.98
C LYS A 115 -7.68 -17.38 -8.12
N ILE A 116 -7.57 -17.26 -6.80
CA ILE A 116 -8.37 -18.06 -5.88
C ILE A 116 -9.84 -17.71 -6.07
N SER A 117 -10.66 -18.74 -6.25
CA SER A 117 -12.12 -18.61 -6.43
C SER A 117 -12.92 -19.33 -5.35
N ASN A 118 -12.30 -20.27 -4.63
CA ASN A 118 -12.93 -20.98 -3.53
C ASN A 118 -12.66 -20.25 -2.23
N SER A 119 -13.70 -19.96 -1.46
CA SER A 119 -13.59 -19.31 -0.15
C SER A 119 -13.33 -20.32 0.97
N PRO A 120 -12.10 -20.39 1.53
CA PRO A 120 -11.81 -21.22 2.69
C PRO A 120 -12.49 -20.63 3.93
N ASN A 121 -12.82 -21.48 4.90
CA ASN A 121 -13.45 -21.01 6.13
C ASN A 121 -12.57 -19.97 6.84
N GLY A 122 -13.19 -18.85 7.24
CA GLY A 122 -12.51 -17.77 7.96
C GLY A 122 -11.80 -16.75 7.07
N LEU A 123 -11.85 -16.91 5.74
CA LEU A 123 -11.28 -15.96 4.78
C LEU A 123 -12.36 -15.51 3.80
N VAL A 124 -12.21 -14.29 3.29
CA VAL A 124 -13.01 -13.74 2.20
C VAL A 124 -12.15 -13.68 0.95
N VAL A 125 -12.73 -14.04 -0.19
CA VAL A 125 -12.03 -14.08 -1.47
C VAL A 125 -12.38 -12.84 -2.28
N MET A 126 -11.36 -12.06 -2.65
CA MET A 126 -11.46 -10.97 -3.63
C MET A 126 -10.92 -11.45 -4.97
N THR A 127 -11.82 -11.73 -5.90
CA THR A 127 -11.45 -12.25 -7.21
C THR A 127 -11.00 -11.15 -8.15
N ARG A 128 -9.94 -11.40 -8.94
CA ARG A 128 -9.59 -10.55 -10.07
C ARG A 128 -10.67 -10.63 -11.17
N ASN A 129 -11.57 -9.66 -11.21
CA ASN A 129 -12.69 -9.59 -12.15
C ASN A 129 -12.69 -8.31 -13.03
N GLY A 130 -11.76 -7.37 -12.83
CA GLY A 130 -11.69 -6.10 -13.56
C GLY A 130 -10.67 -6.05 -14.71
N GLY A 131 -10.04 -7.17 -15.07
CA GLY A 131 -9.04 -7.21 -16.14
C GLY A 131 -7.64 -6.79 -15.70
N SER A 132 -7.01 -5.84 -16.41
CA SER A 132 -5.65 -5.34 -16.16
C SER A 132 -5.52 -3.86 -16.55
N LEU A 133 -4.71 -3.08 -15.82
CA LEU A 133 -4.31 -1.72 -16.23
C LEU A 133 -3.09 -1.70 -17.16
N GLU A 134 -2.56 -2.87 -17.53
CA GLU A 134 -1.43 -2.98 -18.45
C GLU A 134 -1.86 -2.62 -19.89
N LYS A 135 -1.05 -1.78 -20.55
CA LYS A 135 -1.32 -1.31 -21.90
C LYS A 135 -1.44 -2.48 -22.87
N GLY A 136 -2.59 -2.54 -23.57
CA GLY A 136 -2.89 -3.58 -24.55
C GLY A 136 -3.46 -4.88 -23.97
N VAL A 137 -3.65 -4.94 -22.66
CA VAL A 137 -4.33 -6.05 -21.94
C VAL A 137 -5.66 -5.60 -21.34
N SER A 138 -5.84 -4.29 -21.15
CA SER A 138 -7.07 -3.70 -20.62
C SER A 138 -8.32 -4.10 -21.41
N ASN A 139 -9.43 -4.30 -20.71
CA ASN A 139 -10.72 -4.64 -21.30
C ASN A 139 -11.75 -3.61 -20.88
N GLN A 140 -11.89 -2.55 -21.67
CA GLN A 140 -12.82 -1.46 -21.39
C GLN A 140 -14.27 -1.93 -21.28
N THR A 141 -14.69 -2.90 -22.12
CA THR A 141 -16.05 -3.45 -22.05
C THR A 141 -16.35 -4.11 -20.71
N LEU A 142 -15.36 -4.78 -20.11
CA LEU A 142 -15.50 -5.39 -18.78
C LEU A 142 -15.67 -4.33 -17.67
N LEU A 143 -14.93 -3.22 -17.79
CA LEU A 143 -15.02 -2.09 -16.85
C LEU A 143 -16.37 -1.37 -16.94
N GLU A 144 -16.93 -1.24 -18.15
CA GLU A 144 -18.25 -0.63 -18.37
C GLU A 144 -19.43 -1.53 -17.95
N SER A 145 -19.22 -2.84 -17.87
CA SER A 145 -20.28 -3.83 -17.61
C SER A 145 -20.37 -4.28 -16.14
N ALA A 146 -19.75 -3.55 -15.21
CA ALA A 146 -19.77 -3.89 -13.80
C ALA A 146 -21.21 -3.91 -13.25
N GLU A 147 -21.51 -4.87 -12.38
CA GLU A 147 -22.81 -4.97 -11.72
C GLU A 147 -22.93 -3.89 -10.62
N GLU A 148 -24.15 -3.42 -10.37
CA GLU A 148 -24.43 -2.52 -9.26
C GLU A 148 -24.08 -3.20 -7.92
N ASP A 149 -23.60 -2.42 -6.95
CA ASP A 149 -23.19 -2.89 -5.62
C ASP A 149 -22.07 -3.95 -5.62
N SER A 150 -21.28 -4.03 -6.69
CA SER A 150 -20.16 -4.97 -6.81
C SER A 150 -18.79 -4.32 -6.62
N LEU A 151 -17.76 -5.15 -6.36
CA LEU A 151 -16.36 -4.74 -6.37
C LEU A 151 -15.69 -5.19 -7.68
N VAL A 152 -15.15 -4.23 -8.42
CA VAL A 152 -14.30 -4.44 -9.59
C VAL A 152 -12.83 -4.38 -9.15
N SER A 153 -12.19 -5.55 -9.10
CA SER A 153 -10.79 -5.71 -8.72
C SER A 153 -9.91 -5.82 -9.97
N ILE A 154 -9.21 -4.74 -10.29
CA ILE A 154 -8.36 -4.61 -11.47
C ILE A 154 -6.93 -4.99 -11.12
N TYR A 155 -6.30 -5.80 -11.97
CA TYR A 155 -4.91 -6.20 -11.76
C TYR A 155 -3.93 -5.15 -12.27
N TRP A 156 -2.88 -4.92 -11.51
CA TRP A 156 -1.73 -4.13 -11.92
C TRP A 156 -0.46 -4.89 -11.55
N ARG A 157 0.37 -5.18 -12.56
CA ARG A 157 1.74 -5.63 -12.35
C ARG A 157 2.65 -4.62 -13.00
N ALA A 158 3.49 -3.97 -12.20
CA ALA A 158 4.35 -2.91 -12.71
C ALA A 158 5.58 -3.45 -13.45
N ARG A 159 5.88 -4.75 -13.34
CA ARG A 159 7.11 -5.37 -13.86
C ARG A 159 6.91 -6.84 -14.26
N ILE A 160 7.44 -7.23 -15.41
CA ILE A 160 7.68 -8.64 -15.78
C ILE A 160 9.17 -8.77 -16.05
N ASP A 161 9.85 -9.67 -15.33
CA ASP A 161 11.31 -9.80 -15.34
C ASP A 161 11.95 -8.41 -15.21
N ASP A 162 12.85 -7.95 -16.08
CA ASP A 162 13.46 -6.62 -15.97
C ASP A 162 12.69 -5.48 -16.68
N LEU A 163 11.50 -5.75 -17.18
CA LEU A 163 10.74 -4.81 -17.99
C LEU A 163 9.64 -4.13 -17.18
N LYS A 164 9.72 -2.80 -17.04
CA LYS A 164 8.63 -1.98 -16.54
C LYS A 164 7.46 -2.05 -17.52
N LEU A 165 6.28 -2.42 -17.01
CA LEU A 165 5.05 -2.42 -17.79
C LEU A 165 4.49 -1.01 -17.86
N ARG A 166 3.88 -0.69 -19.00
CA ARG A 166 3.24 0.61 -19.22
C ARG A 166 1.77 0.51 -18.87
N GLU A 167 1.28 1.53 -18.21
CA GLU A 167 -0.12 1.76 -17.87
C GLU A 167 -0.97 2.10 -19.11
N ASP A 168 -2.24 1.69 -19.07
CA ASP A 168 -3.26 2.06 -20.03
C ASP A 168 -3.99 3.33 -19.59
N LYS A 169 -3.47 4.48 -20.03
CA LYS A 169 -4.03 5.79 -19.69
C LYS A 169 -5.49 5.96 -20.10
N ASP A 170 -5.88 5.36 -21.22
CA ASP A 170 -7.25 5.46 -21.72
C ASP A 170 -8.21 4.67 -20.81
N ALA A 171 -7.75 3.53 -20.27
CA ALA A 171 -8.51 2.76 -19.28
C ALA A 171 -8.61 3.50 -17.93
N ILE A 172 -7.54 4.14 -17.47
CA ILE A 172 -7.55 4.94 -16.23
C ILE A 172 -8.53 6.11 -16.36
N GLU A 173 -8.44 6.88 -17.45
CA GLU A 173 -9.35 7.99 -17.72
C GLU A 173 -10.82 7.53 -17.83
N LEU A 174 -11.06 6.36 -18.45
CA LEU A 174 -12.40 5.77 -18.50
C LEU A 174 -12.95 5.46 -17.09
N ILE A 175 -12.13 4.91 -16.20
CA ILE A 175 -12.52 4.58 -14.83
C ILE A 175 -12.78 5.85 -14.01
N GLU A 176 -11.86 6.80 -14.07
CA GLU A 176 -11.93 8.06 -13.31
C GLU A 176 -13.14 8.91 -13.69
N ASN A 177 -13.64 8.81 -14.92
CA ASN A 177 -14.83 9.51 -15.38
C ASN A 177 -16.16 8.83 -14.99
N GLN A 178 -16.15 7.64 -14.40
CA GLN A 178 -17.37 6.93 -13.97
C GLN A 178 -17.82 7.35 -12.57
N ASN A 179 -19.10 7.12 -12.26
CA ASN A 179 -19.68 7.36 -10.94
C ASN A 179 -19.48 6.14 -10.03
N VAL A 180 -18.24 5.94 -9.59
CA VAL A 180 -17.78 4.74 -8.88
C VAL A 180 -17.04 5.12 -7.60
N TRP A 181 -17.02 4.21 -6.63
CA TRP A 181 -16.24 4.37 -5.40
C TRP A 181 -14.82 3.82 -5.60
N PHE A 182 -13.79 4.66 -5.40
CA PHE A 182 -12.40 4.19 -5.35
C PHE A 182 -12.05 3.69 -3.96
N THR A 183 -11.68 2.41 -3.87
CA THR A 183 -11.48 1.73 -2.59
C THR A 183 -10.36 0.69 -2.64
N THR A 184 -10.13 0.03 -1.51
CA THR A 184 -9.20 -1.10 -1.34
C THR A 184 -9.97 -2.35 -0.93
N TRP A 185 -9.33 -3.52 -0.94
CA TRP A 185 -9.97 -4.76 -0.52
C TRP A 185 -10.50 -4.69 0.92
N GLY A 186 -9.66 -4.23 1.85
CA GLY A 186 -10.00 -4.07 3.26
C GLY A 186 -11.02 -2.98 3.52
N GLU A 187 -10.93 -1.84 2.81
CA GLU A 187 -11.91 -0.75 2.95
C GLU A 187 -13.30 -1.20 2.46
N TRP A 188 -13.40 -1.85 1.30
CA TRP A 188 -14.66 -2.45 0.82
C TRP A 188 -15.25 -3.46 1.81
N TYR A 189 -14.41 -4.40 2.29
CA TYR A 189 -14.87 -5.47 3.16
C TYR A 189 -15.41 -4.95 4.50
N HIS A 190 -14.65 -4.10 5.19
CA HIS A 190 -15.07 -3.60 6.50
C HIS A 190 -16.12 -2.49 6.42
N HIS A 191 -16.22 -1.75 5.30
CA HIS A 191 -17.33 -0.82 5.07
C HIS A 191 -18.67 -1.54 5.08
N GLY A 192 -18.78 -2.68 4.39
CA GLY A 192 -20.01 -3.48 4.37
C GLY A 192 -20.40 -3.99 5.78
N ILE A 193 -19.42 -4.46 6.56
CA ILE A 193 -19.64 -4.88 7.96
C ILE A 193 -20.11 -3.68 8.81
N SER A 194 -19.43 -2.54 8.70
CA SER A 194 -19.80 -1.31 9.41
C SER A 194 -21.17 -0.80 9.02
N GLY A 195 -21.55 -0.88 7.74
CA GLY A 195 -22.86 -0.49 7.26
C GLY A 195 -23.96 -1.35 7.88
N GLN A 196 -23.76 -2.67 7.91
CA GLN A 196 -24.68 -3.61 8.54
C GLN A 196 -24.87 -3.32 10.04
N GLU A 197 -23.77 -3.21 10.78
CA GLU A 197 -23.80 -2.90 12.22
C GLU A 197 -24.45 -1.54 12.50
N ALA A 198 -24.12 -0.51 11.72
CA ALA A 198 -24.73 0.81 11.83
C ALA A 198 -26.24 0.74 11.60
N SER A 199 -26.68 0.00 10.58
CA SER A 199 -28.10 -0.16 10.27
C SER A 199 -28.87 -0.89 11.39
N GLU A 200 -28.25 -1.84 12.06
CA GLU A 200 -28.84 -2.55 13.20
C GLU A 200 -28.86 -1.71 14.48
N SER A 201 -28.00 -0.69 14.56
CA SER A 201 -27.88 0.19 15.73
C SER A 201 -28.90 1.32 15.79
N VAL A 202 -29.71 1.50 14.75
CA VAL A 202 -30.60 2.65 14.62
C VAL A 202 -31.70 2.61 15.68
N THR A 203 -31.83 3.70 16.43
CA THR A 203 -32.90 3.89 17.43
C THR A 203 -33.58 5.23 17.22
N THR A 204 -34.86 5.31 17.60
CA THR A 204 -35.67 6.54 17.49
C THR A 204 -36.30 6.91 18.83
N ASP A 205 -36.31 8.20 19.14
CA ASP A 205 -37.03 8.79 20.28
C ASP A 205 -37.70 10.09 19.83
N GLY A 206 -38.99 10.02 19.50
CA GLY A 206 -39.72 11.14 18.91
C GLY A 206 -39.12 11.59 17.58
N SER A 207 -38.67 12.85 17.51
CA SER A 207 -38.01 13.41 16.32
C SER A 207 -36.49 13.17 16.26
N LEU A 208 -35.92 12.44 17.23
CA LEU A 208 -34.50 12.12 17.27
C LEU A 208 -34.23 10.72 16.73
N ILE A 209 -33.29 10.60 15.81
CA ILE A 209 -32.73 9.34 15.34
C ILE A 209 -31.29 9.25 15.84
N GLN A 210 -30.91 8.12 16.43
CA GLN A 210 -29.54 7.87 16.84
C GLN A 210 -28.99 6.62 16.15
N VAL A 211 -27.77 6.74 15.64
CA VAL A 211 -27.01 5.64 15.02
C VAL A 211 -25.68 5.54 15.74
N THR A 212 -25.32 4.34 16.21
CA THR A 212 -24.09 4.13 16.98
C THR A 212 -23.26 3.01 16.38
N LEU A 213 -22.03 3.32 15.99
CA LEU A 213 -21.09 2.31 15.52
C LEU A 213 -19.98 2.13 16.56
N GLN A 214 -19.79 0.90 17.04
CA GLN A 214 -18.75 0.59 18.01
C GLN A 214 -17.37 0.62 17.35
N SER A 215 -16.33 0.99 18.11
CA SER A 215 -14.96 0.90 17.62
C SER A 215 -14.49 -0.56 17.55
N ARG A 216 -13.59 -0.84 16.62
CA ARG A 216 -12.93 -2.14 16.45
C ARG A 216 -11.44 -2.02 16.76
N GLU A 217 -10.84 -3.14 17.17
CA GLU A 217 -9.42 -3.19 17.52
C GLU A 217 -8.50 -3.21 16.28
N GLN A 218 -8.92 -3.85 15.18
CA GLN A 218 -8.11 -3.98 13.96
C GLN A 218 -8.30 -2.81 12.99
N TRP A 219 -9.48 -2.74 12.34
CA TRP A 219 -9.74 -1.79 11.25
C TRP A 219 -11.02 -0.99 11.52
N ASN A 220 -10.87 0.33 11.67
CA ASN A 220 -11.96 1.28 11.96
C ASN A 220 -12.48 1.95 10.67
N VAL A 221 -13.01 1.14 9.74
CA VAL A 221 -13.58 1.63 8.47
C VAL A 221 -15.02 2.16 8.67
N PRO A 222 -15.34 3.39 8.23
CA PRO A 222 -16.71 3.91 8.23
C PRO A 222 -17.69 3.07 7.41
N GLY A 223 -18.94 2.97 7.87
CA GLY A 223 -20.01 2.27 7.17
C GLY A 223 -21.09 3.22 6.69
N THR A 224 -21.67 2.97 5.51
CA THR A 224 -22.77 3.76 4.96
C THR A 224 -24.12 3.09 5.20
N VAL A 225 -25.08 3.87 5.66
CA VAL A 225 -26.46 3.45 5.86
C VAL A 225 -27.41 4.47 5.23
N LYS A 226 -28.44 3.96 4.53
CA LYS A 226 -29.57 4.74 4.06
C LYS A 226 -30.66 4.75 5.13
N LEU A 227 -31.01 5.93 5.61
CA LEU A 227 -32.10 6.14 6.56
C LEU A 227 -33.27 6.78 5.83
N GLN A 228 -34.38 6.07 5.72
CA GLN A 228 -35.60 6.56 5.10
C GLN A 228 -36.60 7.03 6.16
N PHE A 229 -37.07 8.25 6.03
CA PHE A 229 -38.03 8.87 6.94
C PHE A 229 -38.79 10.01 6.24
N GLU A 230 -39.92 10.42 6.83
CA GLU A 230 -40.67 11.60 6.42
C GLU A 230 -40.27 12.80 7.29
N GLY A 231 -40.27 14.01 6.70
CA GLY A 231 -39.91 15.25 7.39
C GLY A 231 -38.55 15.81 6.98
N ASN A 232 -38.24 17.02 7.45
CA ASN A 232 -36.96 17.66 7.15
C ASN A 232 -35.97 17.48 8.31
N ILE A 233 -34.69 17.40 7.96
CA ILE A 233 -33.59 17.41 8.93
C ILE A 233 -33.40 18.84 9.43
N GLN A 234 -33.46 19.03 10.75
CA GLN A 234 -33.05 20.27 11.40
C GLN A 234 -31.54 20.30 11.63
N ARG A 235 -30.99 19.20 12.15
CA ARG A 235 -29.58 19.13 12.55
C ARG A 235 -29.06 17.70 12.55
N VAL A 236 -27.77 17.54 12.24
CA VAL A 236 -27.06 16.25 12.35
C VAL A 236 -25.77 16.47 13.11
N THR A 237 -25.62 15.84 14.26
CA THR A 237 -24.49 16.06 15.18
C THR A 237 -23.83 14.78 15.64
N ASP A 238 -22.55 14.88 15.98
CA ASP A 238 -21.84 13.81 16.69
C ASP A 238 -22.18 13.77 18.19
N SER A 239 -21.50 12.89 18.94
CA SER A 239 -21.65 12.77 20.39
C SER A 239 -21.15 14.00 21.17
N SER A 240 -20.34 14.85 20.56
CA SER A 240 -19.86 16.11 21.14
C SER A 240 -20.87 17.25 20.96
N GLY A 241 -21.87 17.04 20.09
CA GLY A 241 -22.86 18.04 19.70
C GLY A 241 -22.38 18.94 18.55
N ASP A 242 -21.28 18.58 17.88
CA ASP A 242 -20.73 19.28 16.74
C ASP A 242 -21.40 18.80 15.44
N ASP A 243 -21.62 19.73 14.50
CA ASP A 243 -22.24 19.40 13.22
C ASP A 243 -21.30 18.52 12.39
N ILE A 244 -21.83 17.44 11.81
CA ILE A 244 -21.05 16.57 10.93
C ILE A 244 -21.09 17.04 9.48
N LEU A 245 -20.02 16.73 8.75
CA LEU A 245 -19.79 17.15 7.37
C LEU A 245 -20.91 16.67 6.42
N MET A 246 -21.43 17.58 5.60
CA MET A 246 -22.22 17.21 4.43
C MET A 246 -21.31 16.78 3.27
N ILE A 247 -21.62 15.64 2.67
CA ILE A 247 -20.87 15.03 1.57
C ILE A 247 -21.57 15.33 0.24
N ASP A 248 -20.77 15.65 -0.78
CA ASP A 248 -21.25 15.86 -2.15
C ASP A 248 -21.55 14.51 -2.85
N GLU A 249 -22.51 14.49 -3.77
CA GLU A 249 -22.85 13.28 -4.53
C GLU A 249 -21.70 12.77 -5.42
N SER A 250 -20.77 13.67 -5.80
CA SER A 250 -19.60 13.34 -6.61
C SER A 250 -18.40 12.86 -5.79
N GLU A 251 -18.50 12.78 -4.46
CA GLU A 251 -17.42 12.24 -3.64
C GLU A 251 -17.26 10.74 -3.90
N LYS A 252 -16.08 10.34 -4.36
CA LYS A 252 -15.72 8.98 -4.78
C LYS A 252 -14.80 8.27 -3.81
N VAL A 253 -14.29 8.96 -2.78
CA VAL A 253 -13.39 8.39 -1.78
C VAL A 253 -14.09 8.38 -0.43
N LEU A 254 -14.00 7.25 0.28
CA LEU A 254 -14.69 7.06 1.55
C LEU A 254 -14.31 8.16 2.55
N LYS A 255 -15.33 8.84 3.07
CA LYS A 255 -15.22 9.78 4.18
C LYS A 255 -16.50 9.77 5.01
N SER A 256 -16.36 10.12 6.30
CA SER A 256 -17.50 10.23 7.21
C SER A 256 -18.30 11.51 6.97
N GLY A 257 -19.61 11.44 7.19
CA GLY A 257 -20.52 12.55 6.93
C GLY A 257 -21.89 12.07 6.46
N TRP A 258 -22.69 12.98 5.92
CA TRP A 258 -24.05 12.67 5.50
C TRP A 258 -24.47 13.43 4.24
N ARG A 259 -25.51 12.95 3.58
CA ARG A 259 -26.09 13.60 2.40
C ARG A 259 -27.61 13.40 2.39
N MET A 260 -28.35 14.46 2.05
CA MET A 260 -29.80 14.39 1.93
C MET A 260 -30.22 13.66 0.66
N LEU A 261 -31.26 12.83 0.75
CA LEU A 261 -31.97 12.21 -0.37
C LEU A 261 -33.41 12.72 -0.44
N SER A 262 -34.13 12.37 -1.49
CA SER A 262 -35.56 12.73 -1.61
C SER A 262 -36.46 11.99 -0.62
N ASP A 263 -36.03 10.81 -0.15
CA ASP A 263 -36.79 9.90 0.71
C ASP A 263 -36.11 9.66 2.07
N GLY A 264 -35.17 10.52 2.46
CA GLY A 264 -34.41 10.40 3.71
C GLY A 264 -32.98 10.91 3.55
N MET A 265 -31.99 10.15 4.02
CA MET A 265 -30.58 10.54 3.93
C MET A 265 -29.65 9.32 3.81
N LEU A 266 -28.42 9.60 3.37
CA LEU A 266 -27.27 8.72 3.57
C LEU A 266 -26.48 9.22 4.77
N LEU A 267 -26.07 8.30 5.63
CA LEU A 267 -25.14 8.54 6.73
C LEU A 267 -23.95 7.60 6.58
N THR A 268 -22.75 8.16 6.50
CA THR A 268 -21.50 7.41 6.61
C THR A 268 -20.89 7.68 7.98
N ILE A 269 -20.96 6.68 8.86
CA ILE A 269 -20.62 6.80 10.27
C ILE A 269 -19.26 6.14 10.57
N PRO A 270 -18.31 6.81 11.23
CA PRO A 270 -17.05 6.20 11.63
C PRO A 270 -17.24 5.31 12.87
N PRO A 271 -16.46 4.21 13.00
CA PRO A 271 -16.46 3.40 14.21
C PRO A 271 -16.07 4.21 15.46
N GLY A 272 -16.67 3.87 16.60
CA GLY A 272 -16.48 4.58 17.87
C GLY A 272 -17.30 5.86 18.00
N SER A 273 -18.34 6.06 17.19
CA SER A 273 -19.15 7.27 17.20
C SER A 273 -20.64 6.99 17.34
N THR A 274 -21.35 7.99 17.88
CA THR A 274 -22.80 8.07 17.87
C THR A 274 -23.20 9.35 17.15
N ILE A 275 -24.03 9.21 16.12
CA ILE A 275 -24.60 10.34 15.37
C ILE A 275 -26.07 10.50 15.77
N THR A 276 -26.46 11.74 16.03
CA THR A 276 -27.85 12.12 16.31
C THR A 276 -28.39 12.97 15.16
N ILE A 277 -29.54 12.60 14.62
CA ILE A 277 -30.28 13.33 13.59
C ILE A 277 -31.56 13.86 14.23
N GLU A 278 -31.76 15.17 14.16
CA GLU A 278 -32.96 15.85 14.65
C GLU A 278 -33.86 16.20 13.46
N LEU A 279 -35.10 15.70 13.49
CA LEU A 279 -36.13 15.99 12.50
C LEU A 279 -37.09 17.10 12.99
N ASP A 280 -37.81 17.72 12.05
CA ASP A 280 -38.90 18.66 12.36
C ASP A 280 -40.04 18.02 13.15
N ASP A 281 -40.40 16.79 12.78
CA ASP A 281 -41.52 16.04 13.32
C ASP A 281 -41.09 14.57 13.58
N GLU A 282 -41.86 13.87 14.41
CA GLU A 282 -41.67 12.44 14.64
C GLU A 282 -41.96 11.63 13.36
N SER A 283 -41.04 10.72 13.01
CA SER A 283 -41.19 9.83 11.86
C SER A 283 -40.70 8.42 12.19
N ASN A 284 -41.31 7.43 11.54
CA ASN A 284 -40.72 6.11 11.47
C ASN A 284 -39.47 6.15 10.59
N VAL A 285 -38.46 5.38 10.96
CA VAL A 285 -37.21 5.27 10.23
C VAL A 285 -37.03 3.85 9.73
N VAL A 286 -36.79 3.70 8.44
CA VAL A 286 -36.33 2.43 7.85
C VAL A 286 -34.85 2.58 7.55
N SER A 287 -34.04 1.68 8.10
CA SER A 287 -32.59 1.67 7.91
C SER A 287 -32.19 0.55 6.96
N THR A 288 -31.36 0.86 5.96
CA THR A 288 -30.81 -0.11 5.01
C THR A 288 -29.30 0.09 4.89
N PRO A 289 -28.46 -0.92 5.17
CA PRO A 289 -27.03 -0.82 4.94
C PRO A 289 -26.74 -0.74 3.44
N LEU A 290 -25.76 0.05 3.03
CA LEU A 290 -25.32 0.11 1.64
C LEU A 290 -24.00 -0.63 1.47
N THR A 291 -23.90 -1.38 0.37
CA THR A 291 -22.65 -2.07 -0.01
C THR A 291 -21.62 -1.06 -0.53
N THR A 292 -22.06 -0.04 -1.26
CA THR A 292 -21.20 1.02 -1.80
C THR A 292 -21.27 2.28 -0.94
N PHE A 293 -20.15 3.01 -0.91
CA PHE A 293 -20.11 4.34 -0.36
C PHE A 293 -20.90 5.34 -1.22
N ASN A 294 -21.60 6.25 -0.56
CA ASN A 294 -22.31 7.39 -1.16
C ASN A 294 -23.38 7.04 -2.22
N ASP A 295 -23.86 5.79 -2.23
CA ASP A 295 -24.81 5.28 -3.24
C ASP A 295 -24.22 5.33 -4.66
N LEU A 296 -22.89 5.16 -4.75
CA LEU A 296 -22.17 5.03 -6.03
C LEU A 296 -22.48 3.66 -6.64
N HIS A 297 -22.48 3.59 -7.97
CA HIS A 297 -22.99 2.39 -8.66
C HIS A 297 -22.24 1.12 -8.29
N HIS A 298 -20.91 1.17 -8.25
CA HIS A 298 -20.06 0.04 -7.87
C HIS A 298 -18.75 0.58 -7.32
N ALA A 299 -17.95 -0.30 -6.73
CA ALA A 299 -16.61 0.03 -6.26
C ALA A 299 -15.52 -0.48 -7.20
N VAL A 300 -14.42 0.25 -7.27
CA VAL A 300 -13.23 -0.08 -8.05
C VAL A 300 -12.03 -0.08 -7.13
N THR A 301 -11.23 -1.13 -7.23
CA THR A 301 -9.92 -1.23 -6.59
C THR A 301 -8.89 -1.71 -7.59
N VAL A 302 -7.67 -1.21 -7.46
CA VAL A 302 -6.53 -1.70 -8.22
C VAL A 302 -5.64 -2.52 -7.29
N VAL A 303 -5.23 -3.70 -7.73
CA VAL A 303 -4.40 -4.61 -6.94
C VAL A 303 -3.02 -4.64 -7.55
N GLY A 304 -2.05 -4.07 -6.83
CA GLY A 304 -0.65 -4.06 -7.21
C GLY A 304 0.01 -5.36 -6.80
N HIS A 305 0.37 -6.21 -7.78
CA HIS A 305 1.03 -7.49 -7.52
C HIS A 305 2.54 -7.39 -7.61
N HIS A 306 3.20 -8.34 -6.92
CA HIS A 306 4.65 -8.49 -6.88
C HIS A 306 5.36 -7.24 -6.37
N THR A 307 4.88 -6.71 -5.23
CA THR A 307 5.26 -5.37 -4.78
C THR A 307 6.54 -5.35 -3.86
N THR A 308 7.74 -5.54 -4.41
CA THR A 308 9.12 -5.20 -3.91
C THR A 308 9.63 -3.72 -3.83
N ASN A 309 9.23 -2.75 -4.67
CA ASN A 309 9.58 -1.32 -4.61
C ASN A 309 8.41 -0.39 -5.04
N LEU A 310 7.64 0.12 -4.07
CA LEU A 310 6.47 0.96 -4.37
C LEU A 310 6.80 2.27 -5.08
N PHE A 311 7.97 2.88 -4.82
CA PHE A 311 8.33 4.17 -5.44
C PHE A 311 8.34 4.07 -6.96
N GLN A 312 8.86 2.97 -7.49
CA GLN A 312 8.90 2.75 -8.93
C GLN A 312 7.51 2.47 -9.54
N TRP A 313 6.56 1.98 -8.74
CA TRP A 313 5.34 1.36 -9.26
C TRP A 313 4.07 2.15 -9.01
N SER A 314 4.09 3.02 -8.01
CA SER A 314 3.09 4.07 -7.86
C SER A 314 3.43 5.32 -8.66
N SER A 315 4.63 5.41 -9.27
CA SER A 315 5.12 6.64 -9.93
C SER A 315 4.17 7.20 -10.99
N ASP A 316 3.44 6.33 -11.69
CA ASP A 316 2.53 6.72 -12.77
C ASP A 316 1.11 7.05 -12.26
N PHE A 317 0.86 6.91 -10.95
CA PHE A 317 -0.44 7.06 -10.29
C PHE A 317 -0.46 8.10 -9.17
N GLN A 318 0.57 8.96 -9.06
CA GLN A 318 0.65 9.98 -8.01
C GLN A 318 -0.53 10.96 -8.05
N GLU A 319 -1.00 11.30 -9.24
CA GLU A 319 -2.12 12.24 -9.46
C GLU A 319 -3.46 11.54 -9.75
N SER A 320 -3.50 10.21 -9.67
CA SER A 320 -4.70 9.42 -10.00
C SER A 320 -5.61 9.29 -8.78
N GLU A 321 -6.92 9.29 -9.00
CA GLU A 321 -7.91 9.03 -7.94
C GLU A 321 -8.03 7.54 -7.59
N LEU A 322 -7.37 6.66 -8.33
CA LEU A 322 -7.40 5.23 -8.08
C LEU A 322 -6.78 4.88 -6.72
N ARG A 323 -7.46 3.97 -6.01
CA ARG A 323 -6.99 3.39 -4.75
C ARG A 323 -6.46 2.00 -4.96
N PHE A 324 -5.35 1.72 -4.31
CA PHE A 324 -4.62 0.49 -4.51
C PHE A 324 -4.60 -0.37 -3.25
N THR A 325 -4.74 -1.69 -3.46
CA THR A 325 -4.26 -2.71 -2.53
C THR A 325 -2.90 -3.19 -3.04
N TRP A 326 -1.82 -2.68 -2.46
CA TRP A 326 -0.45 -3.06 -2.82
C TRP A 326 -0.08 -4.34 -2.09
N LEU A 327 0.08 -5.43 -2.84
CA LEU A 327 0.48 -6.72 -2.29
C LEU A 327 2.00 -6.81 -2.29
N ILE A 328 2.56 -6.55 -1.12
CA ILE A 328 4.01 -6.46 -0.89
C ILE A 328 4.65 -7.84 -1.02
N GLU A 329 5.67 -7.93 -1.87
CA GLU A 329 6.46 -9.14 -2.07
C GLU A 329 7.90 -8.81 -1.70
N ARG A 330 8.56 -9.64 -0.91
CA ARG A 330 9.95 -9.42 -0.54
C ARG A 330 10.88 -10.31 -1.37
N PRO A 331 12.00 -9.79 -1.90
CA PRO A 331 13.06 -10.65 -2.42
C PRO A 331 13.59 -11.56 -1.30
N VAL A 332 13.72 -12.86 -1.55
CA VAL A 332 14.48 -13.73 -0.63
C VAL A 332 15.90 -13.19 -0.61
N GLU A 333 16.38 -12.77 0.57
CA GLU A 333 17.69 -12.12 0.73
C GLU A 333 18.75 -12.72 -0.20
N ILE A 334 19.33 -11.88 -1.05
CA ILE A 334 20.59 -12.23 -1.69
C ILE A 334 21.61 -12.22 -0.56
N GLU A 335 22.02 -13.40 -0.09
CA GLU A 335 23.18 -13.53 0.81
C GLU A 335 24.29 -12.57 0.34
N MET A 336 24.69 -11.63 1.20
CA MET A 336 25.73 -10.66 0.89
C MET A 336 26.96 -11.37 0.30
N ASP A 337 27.22 -11.19 -1.00
CA ASP A 337 28.35 -11.84 -1.66
C ASP A 337 29.66 -11.23 -1.14
N TRP A 338 30.23 -11.88 -0.14
CA TRP A 338 31.47 -11.48 0.55
C TRP A 338 32.66 -11.32 -0.41
N ARG A 339 32.58 -11.84 -1.64
CA ARG A 339 33.61 -11.66 -2.68
C ARG A 339 33.78 -10.19 -3.05
N LEU A 340 32.70 -9.41 -3.12
CA LEU A 340 32.76 -8.00 -3.52
C LEU A 340 33.52 -7.13 -2.50
N PRO A 341 33.20 -7.15 -1.18
CA PRO A 341 34.01 -6.49 -0.16
C PRO A 341 35.48 -6.92 -0.16
N VAL A 342 35.74 -8.23 -0.34
CA VAL A 342 37.11 -8.76 -0.37
C VAL A 342 37.90 -8.25 -1.56
N ILE A 343 37.30 -8.18 -2.76
CA ILE A 343 37.94 -7.61 -3.95
C ILE A 343 38.23 -6.12 -3.74
N ALA A 344 37.28 -5.37 -3.19
CA ALA A 344 37.45 -3.94 -2.90
C ALA A 344 38.63 -3.69 -1.94
N ILE A 345 38.69 -4.41 -0.82
CA ILE A 345 39.80 -4.32 0.15
C ILE A 345 41.13 -4.70 -0.51
N THR A 346 41.13 -5.77 -1.31
CA THR A 346 42.35 -6.23 -2.01
C THR A 346 42.86 -5.18 -2.99
N ALA A 347 41.98 -4.56 -3.77
CA ALA A 347 42.36 -3.48 -4.70
C ALA A 347 42.90 -2.25 -3.96
N LEU A 348 42.30 -1.90 -2.82
CA LEU A 348 42.69 -0.75 -1.99
C LEU A 348 44.10 -0.94 -1.39
N VAL A 349 44.48 -2.18 -1.05
CA VAL A 349 45.83 -2.51 -0.54
C VAL A 349 46.84 -2.70 -1.68
N ALA A 350 46.45 -3.38 -2.76
CA ALA A 350 47.35 -3.72 -3.86
C ALA A 350 47.76 -2.48 -4.66
N THR A 351 46.87 -1.52 -4.86
CA THR A 351 47.12 -0.34 -5.71
C THR A 351 48.25 0.55 -5.16
N PRO A 352 48.28 0.95 -3.87
CA PRO A 352 49.39 1.71 -3.31
C PRO A 352 50.72 0.95 -3.35
N ILE A 353 50.68 -0.37 -3.14
CA ILE A 353 51.88 -1.23 -3.19
C ILE A 353 52.45 -1.28 -4.61
N ALA A 354 51.58 -1.50 -5.60
CA ALA A 354 51.97 -1.54 -7.01
C ALA A 354 52.56 -0.19 -7.47
N ILE A 355 51.92 0.92 -7.12
CA ILE A 355 52.42 2.27 -7.44
C ILE A 355 53.79 2.50 -6.80
N ARG A 356 53.95 2.15 -5.52
CA ARG A 356 55.22 2.31 -4.81
C ARG A 356 56.33 1.45 -5.43
N TRP A 357 56.00 0.24 -5.86
CA TRP A 357 56.94 -0.66 -6.53
C TRP A 357 57.36 -0.12 -7.90
N ILE A 358 56.42 0.36 -8.71
CA ILE A 358 56.69 0.98 -10.01
C ILE A 358 57.58 2.22 -9.85
N VAL A 359 57.25 3.13 -8.93
CA VAL A 359 58.04 4.35 -8.68
C VAL A 359 59.45 4.03 -8.19
N ALA A 360 59.61 3.04 -7.29
CA ALA A 360 60.92 2.63 -6.81
C ALA A 360 61.79 2.03 -7.92
N ARG A 361 61.17 1.24 -8.81
CA ARG A 361 61.84 0.65 -9.97
C ARG A 361 62.27 1.72 -10.97
N ASP A 362 61.44 2.72 -11.25
CA ASP A 362 61.77 3.82 -12.15
C ASP A 362 62.93 4.68 -11.62
N GLN A 363 62.96 4.94 -10.30
CA GLN A 363 64.07 5.65 -9.65
C GLN A 363 65.39 4.88 -9.76
N GLN A 364 65.36 3.55 -9.59
CA GLN A 364 66.54 2.70 -9.77
C GLN A 364 67.05 2.77 -11.21
N LEU A 365 66.15 2.68 -12.20
CA LEU A 365 66.50 2.75 -13.62
C LEU A 365 67.10 4.11 -14.02
N GLN A 366 66.58 5.21 -13.46
CA GLN A 366 67.15 6.55 -13.67
C GLN A 366 68.54 6.68 -13.04
N SER A 367 68.72 6.21 -11.80
CA SER A 367 70.03 6.26 -11.14
C SER A 367 71.09 5.40 -11.84
N SER A 368 70.70 4.27 -12.45
CA SER A 368 71.61 3.43 -13.22
C SER A 368 72.00 4.05 -14.57
N ASN A 369 71.13 4.87 -15.17
CA ASN A 369 71.43 5.57 -16.43
C ASN A 369 72.32 6.80 -16.19
N GLU A 370 72.11 7.55 -15.11
CA GLU A 370 72.99 8.67 -14.74
C GLU A 370 74.41 8.19 -14.39
N GLN A 371 74.53 7.01 -13.78
CA GLN A 371 75.82 6.41 -13.42
C GLN A 371 76.56 5.78 -14.63
N SER A 372 75.88 5.54 -15.76
CA SER A 372 76.50 5.10 -17.02
C SER A 372 76.92 6.24 -17.96
N ASP A 373 76.40 7.45 -17.76
CA ASP A 373 76.79 8.65 -18.53
C ASP A 373 77.98 9.41 -17.90
N GLU A 374 78.37 9.09 -16.65
CA GLU A 374 79.54 9.64 -15.96
C GLU A 374 80.80 8.74 -16.00
N SER A 375 80.78 7.60 -16.73
CA SER A 375 81.92 6.66 -16.84
C SER A 375 82.69 6.77 -18.15
#